data_AF-A0A3C0T361-F1
#
_entry.id   AF-A0A3C0T361-F1
#
_cell.length_a   1.000
_cell.length_b   1.000
_cell.length_c   1.000
_cell.angle_alpha   90.00
_cell.angle_beta   90.00
_cell.angle_gamma   90.00
#
_symmetry.space_group_name_H-M   'P 1'
#
loop_
_entity.id
_entity.type
_entity.pdbx_description
1 polymer ?
#
loop_
_entity_poly.entity_id
_entity_poly.type
_entity_poly.pdbx_seq_one_letter_code
_entity_poly.pdbx_strand_id
1 'polypeptide(L)' 'MKRSEINGYIKEAEQLFRSYGYKLPPWAEWPANEWAKRKEECESIFKSCLGWDLTDF' A
#
# COMPACT_ATOMS: atom_id res chain seq x y z
N MET A 1 6.72 -8.22 -12.68
CA MET A 1 5.33 -8.67 -12.35
C MET A 1 4.27 -7.81 -13.06
N LYS A 2 3.15 -8.39 -13.52
CA LYS A 2 2.00 -7.64 -14.10
C LYS A 2 1.24 -6.88 -13.02
N ARG A 3 0.64 -5.73 -13.35
CA ARG A 3 -0.17 -4.95 -12.39
C ARG A 3 -1.35 -5.76 -11.82
N SER A 4 -1.96 -6.64 -12.62
CA SER A 4 -3.02 -7.55 -12.16
C SER A 4 -2.53 -8.52 -11.07
N GLU A 5 -1.30 -9.02 -11.20
CA GLU A 5 -0.68 -9.92 -10.23
C GLU A 5 -0.34 -9.17 -8.95
N ILE A 6 0.30 -7.99 -9.06
CA ILE A 6 0.61 -7.10 -7.93
C ILE A 6 -0.66 -6.78 -7.13
N ASN A 7 -1.75 -6.39 -7.80
CA ASN A 7 -3.01 -6.09 -7.15
C ASN A 7 -3.63 -7.31 -6.46
N GLY A 8 -3.40 -8.52 -6.99
CA GLY A 8 -3.79 -9.78 -6.37
C GLY A 8 -3.02 -10.02 -5.07
N TYR A 9 -1.69 -9.90 -5.12
CA TYR A 9 -0.82 -10.11 -3.96
C TYR A 9 -1.07 -9.11 -2.84
N ILE A 10 -1.31 -7.84 -3.15
CA ILE A 10 -1.66 -6.82 -2.15
C ILE A 10 -2.95 -7.23 -1.41
N LYS A 11 -3.99 -7.65 -2.14
CA LYS A 11 -5.27 -8.07 -1.53
C LYS A 11 -5.12 -9.31 -0.65
N GLU A 12 -4.30 -10.27 -1.08
CA GLU A 12 -4.00 -11.47 -0.31
C GLU A 12 -3.28 -11.11 1.00
N ALA A 13 -2.26 -10.25 0.92
CA ALA A 13 -1.54 -9.75 2.08
C ALA A 13 -2.44 -8.97 3.05
N GLU A 14 -3.33 -8.10 2.55
CA GLU A 14 -4.31 -7.40 3.39
C GLU A 14 -5.21 -8.35 4.17
N GLN A 15 -5.72 -9.42 3.51
CA GLN A 15 -6.55 -10.43 4.17
C GLN A 15 -5.76 -11.18 5.24
N LEU A 16 -4.51 -11.53 4.94
CA LEU A 16 -3.60 -12.18 5.89
C LEU A 16 -3.34 -11.29 7.11
N PHE A 17 -3.03 -10.01 6.90
CA PHE A 17 -2.80 -9.09 8.01
C PHE A 17 -4.04 -8.94 8.90
N ARG A 18 -5.23 -8.85 8.30
CA ARG A 18 -6.49 -8.81 9.05
C ARG A 18 -6.73 -10.09 9.85
N SER A 19 -6.41 -11.27 9.32
CA SER A 19 -6.61 -12.54 10.03
C SER A 19 -5.74 -12.66 11.29
N TYR A 20 -4.55 -12.05 11.28
CA TYR A 20 -3.67 -11.93 12.45
C TYR A 20 -3.99 -10.72 13.34
N GLY A 21 -5.01 -9.92 13.02
CA GLY A 21 -5.39 -8.74 13.81
C GLY A 21 -4.50 -7.51 13.61
N TYR A 22 -3.62 -7.51 12.60
CA TYR A 22 -2.85 -6.32 12.24
C TYR A 22 -3.76 -5.27 11.61
N LYS A 23 -3.57 -4.01 12.04
CA LYS A 23 -4.24 -2.85 11.47
C LYS A 23 -3.22 -2.01 10.73
N LEU A 24 -3.40 -1.89 9.42
CA LEU A 24 -2.59 -1.00 8.61
C LEU A 24 -3.04 0.46 8.81
N PRO A 25 -2.14 1.43 8.58
CA PRO A 25 -2.51 2.83 8.50
C PRO A 25 -3.58 3.06 7.41
N PRO A 26 -4.47 4.05 7.57
CA PRO A 26 -5.55 4.31 6.60
C PRO A 26 -5.08 4.55 5.17
N TRP A 27 -3.86 5.07 5.00
CA TRP A 27 -3.29 5.36 3.69
C TRP A 27 -2.82 4.12 2.92
N ALA A 28 -2.74 2.94 3.55
CA ALA A 28 -2.41 1.70 2.85
C ALA A 28 -3.49 1.29 1.82
N GLU A 29 -4.73 1.75 2.02
CA GLU A 29 -5.89 1.47 1.17
C GLU A 29 -6.19 2.61 0.18
N TRP A 30 -5.42 3.70 0.21
CA TRP A 30 -5.71 4.86 -0.63
C TRP A 30 -5.51 4.55 -2.12
N PRO A 31 -6.51 4.86 -2.98
CA PRO A 31 -6.31 4.81 -4.41
C PRO A 31 -5.38 5.94 -4.88
N ALA A 32 -4.81 5.78 -6.09
CA ALA A 32 -3.80 6.70 -6.62
C ALA A 32 -4.28 8.17 -6.71
N ASN A 33 -5.58 8.39 -6.93
CA ASN A 33 -6.17 9.74 -6.95
C ASN A 33 -6.20 10.40 -5.56
N GLU A 34 -6.39 9.64 -4.48
CA GLU A 34 -6.31 10.18 -3.12
C GLU A 34 -4.87 10.53 -2.75
N TRP A 35 -3.91 9.70 -3.13
CA TRP A 35 -2.48 10.02 -3.02
C TRP A 35 -2.11 11.30 -3.79
N ALA A 36 -2.66 11.49 -4.98
CA ALA A 36 -2.41 12.69 -5.79
C ALA A 36 -2.95 13.96 -5.11
N LYS A 37 -4.14 13.91 -4.50
CA LYS A 37 -4.74 15.04 -3.78
C LYS A 37 -3.96 15.42 -2.52
N ARG A 38 -3.38 14.44 -1.83
CA ARG A 38 -2.73 14.60 -0.51
C ARG A 38 -1.21 14.61 -0.58
N LYS A 39 -0.65 14.79 -1.77
CA LYS A 39 0.78 14.63 -2.05
C LYS A 39 1.65 15.52 -1.16
N GLU A 40 1.26 16.78 -0.98
CA GLU A 40 2.02 17.76 -0.19
C GLU A 40 2.00 17.41 1.31
N GLU A 41 0.84 17.01 1.83
CA GLU A 41 0.66 16.61 3.24
C GLU A 41 1.45 15.34 3.59
N CYS A 42 1.69 14.47 2.60
CA CYS A 42 2.31 13.15 2.79
C CYS A 42 3.81 13.11 2.46
N GLU A 43 4.50 14.26 2.40
CA GLU A 43 5.91 14.35 1.97
C GLU A 43 6.83 13.37 2.72
N SER A 44 6.64 13.19 4.03
CA SER A 44 7.46 12.28 4.86
C SER A 44 7.31 10.81 4.48
N ILE A 45 6.11 10.38 4.06
CA ILE A 45 5.83 9.02 3.59
C ILE A 45 6.65 8.74 2.33
N PHE A 46 6.64 9.68 1.38
CA PHE A 46 7.40 9.55 0.14
C PHE A 46 8.91 9.60 0.37
N LYS A 47 9.40 10.54 1.20
CA LYS A 47 10.83 10.66 1.54
C LYS A 47 11.39 9.42 2.22
N SER A 48 10.56 8.71 2.99
CA SER A 48 10.96 7.51 3.73
C SER A 48 10.57 6.20 3.02
N CYS A 49 10.03 6.27 1.81
CA CYS A 49 9.55 5.13 1.03
C CYS A 49 8.60 4.20 1.82
N LEU A 50 7.70 4.75 2.63
CA LEU A 50 6.73 3.94 3.37
C LEU A 50 5.64 3.44 2.44
N GLY A 51 5.24 2.18 2.59
CA GLY A 51 4.09 1.61 1.87
C GLY A 51 4.30 0.18 1.43
N TRP A 52 3.52 -0.20 0.41
CA TRP A 52 3.61 -1.51 -0.21
C TRP A 52 4.90 -1.65 -1.00
N ASP A 53 5.66 -2.70 -0.70
CA ASP A 53 6.84 -3.11 -1.45
C ASP A 53 6.67 -4.56 -1.90
N LEU A 54 6.91 -4.81 -3.19
CA LEU A 54 6.74 -6.12 -3.83
C LEU A 54 7.91 -6.36 -4.78
N THR A 55 8.60 -7.48 -4.58
CA THR A 55 9.74 -7.94 -5.38
C THR A 55 9.55 -9.41 -5.77
N ASP A 56 10.08 -9.78 -6.93
CA ASP A 56 10.17 -11.17 -7.43
C ASP A 56 11.59 -11.76 -7.31
N PHE A 57 12.48 -11.06 -6.59
CA PHE A 57 13.83 -11.46 -6.19
C PHE A 57 13.93 -11.59 -4.67
#